data_AF-A0A9J7DIW5-F1
#
_entry.id   AF-A0A9J7DIW5-F1
#
_cell.length_a   1.000
_cell.length_b   1.000
_cell.length_c   1.000
_cell.angle_alpha   90.00
_cell.angle_beta   90.00
_cell.angle_gamma   90.00
#
_symmetry.space_group_name_H-M   'P 1'
#
loop_
_entity.id
_entity.type
_entity.pdbx_description
1 polymer ?
#
loop_
_entity_poly.entity_id
_entity_poly.type
_entity_poly.pdbx_seq_one_letter_code
_entity_poly.pdbx_strand_id
1 'polypeptide(L)'
;MPLKWPSLPLIVTKAISLVFFMTAIILKIWDIKTLYSQFDSHCIAGWEITDKVGSHLQLIMLSVVPDIAFLTCIGVAMFIKTCTFGSDQGTIAYNLVVGILQIWSIFYIYAIEDCGNDAISIVKSVTLPSIIAGIVHLLNSVFCLVFVAPEERAFPLRRPASSTMAENEN
;
A
#
# COMPACT_ATOMS: atom_id res chain seq x y z
N MET A 1 -18.87 -28.37 -7.70
CA MET A 1 -18.04 -27.87 -8.82
C MET A 1 -16.75 -27.32 -8.22
N PRO A 2 -15.56 -27.73 -8.68
CA PRO A 2 -14.32 -27.12 -8.19
C PRO A 2 -14.32 -25.63 -8.56
N LEU A 3 -14.06 -24.77 -7.57
CA LEU A 3 -13.99 -23.32 -7.75
C LEU A 3 -12.79 -23.01 -8.67
N LYS A 4 -13.07 -22.69 -9.94
CA LYS A 4 -12.03 -22.31 -10.91
C LYS A 4 -11.69 -20.84 -10.68
N TRP A 5 -10.64 -20.60 -9.90
CA TRP A 5 -10.10 -19.26 -9.68
C TRP A 5 -9.70 -18.60 -11.01
N PRO A 6 -10.05 -17.32 -11.23
CA PRO A 6 -9.61 -16.62 -12.42
C PRO A 6 -8.07 -16.52 -12.42
N SER A 7 -7.45 -16.60 -13.59
CA SER A 7 -6.00 -16.54 -13.72
C SER A 7 -5.62 -15.59 -14.85
N LEU A 8 -4.69 -14.69 -14.56
CA LEU A 8 -4.03 -13.85 -15.54
C LEU A 8 -2.55 -14.27 -15.67
N PRO A 9 -1.91 -13.99 -16.82
CA PRO A 9 -0.47 -14.18 -16.94
C PRO A 9 0.27 -13.35 -15.89
N LEU A 10 1.29 -13.93 -15.25
CA LEU A 10 2.03 -13.29 -14.16
C LEU A 10 2.69 -11.96 -14.56
N ILE A 11 3.06 -11.83 -15.84
CA ILE A 11 3.59 -10.57 -16.38
C ILE A 11 2.53 -9.45 -16.36
N VAL A 12 1.26 -9.79 -16.59
CA VAL A 12 0.15 -8.83 -16.62
C VAL A 12 -0.19 -8.39 -15.20
N THR A 13 -0.23 -9.33 -14.24
CA THR A 13 -0.51 -8.98 -12.83
C THR A 13 0.56 -8.07 -12.28
N LYS A 14 1.84 -8.39 -12.51
CA LYS A 14 2.97 -7.52 -12.13
C LYS A 14 2.91 -6.14 -12.75
N ALA A 15 2.63 -6.06 -14.05
CA ALA A 15 2.53 -4.77 -14.75
C ALA A 15 1.43 -3.88 -14.16
N ILE A 16 0.27 -4.47 -13.84
CA ILE A 16 -0.84 -3.78 -13.20
C ILE A 16 -0.44 -3.30 -11.81
N SER A 17 0.13 -4.17 -10.98
CA SER A 17 0.58 -3.79 -9.63
C SER A 17 1.67 -2.73 -9.66
N LEU A 18 2.57 -2.78 -10.63
CA LEU A 18 3.59 -1.74 -10.87
C LEU A 18 2.93 -0.38 -11.15
N VAL A 19 1.90 -0.33 -12.00
CA VAL A 19 1.14 0.91 -12.26
C VAL A 19 0.43 1.44 -11.00
N PHE A 20 -0.16 0.55 -10.19
CA PHE A 20 -0.77 0.94 -8.91
C PHE A 20 0.28 1.56 -7.96
N PHE A 21 1.43 0.91 -7.78
CA PHE A 21 2.52 1.45 -6.94
C PHE A 21 3.04 2.79 -7.47
N MET A 22 3.26 2.94 -8.78
CA MET A 22 3.69 4.23 -9.36
C MET A 22 2.68 5.34 -9.09
N THR A 23 1.40 5.06 -9.28
CA THR A 23 0.32 6.03 -9.08
C THR A 23 0.25 6.46 -7.61
N ALA A 24 0.34 5.50 -6.67
CA ALA A 24 0.36 5.80 -5.24
C ALA A 24 1.56 6.67 -4.85
N ILE A 25 2.77 6.37 -5.35
CA ILE A 25 3.98 7.15 -5.08
C ILE A 25 3.83 8.59 -5.58
N ILE A 26 3.33 8.79 -6.80
CA ILE A 26 3.14 10.14 -7.36
C ILE A 26 2.18 10.97 -6.50
N LEU A 27 1.06 10.37 -6.08
CA LEU A 27 0.08 11.04 -5.23
C LEU A 27 0.67 11.40 -3.85
N LYS A 28 1.42 10.48 -3.24
CA LYS A 28 2.09 10.73 -1.95
C LYS A 28 3.16 11.81 -2.04
N ILE A 29 3.96 11.83 -3.12
CA ILE A 29 4.97 12.87 -3.34
C ILE A 29 4.28 14.24 -3.53
N TRP A 30 3.16 14.28 -4.25
CA TRP A 30 2.39 15.51 -4.41
C TRP A 30 1.86 16.00 -3.05
N ASP A 31 1.25 15.11 -2.26
CA ASP A 31 0.78 15.42 -0.91
C ASP A 31 1.90 16.03 -0.05
N ILE A 32 3.02 15.32 0.07
CA ILE A 32 4.22 15.75 0.78
C ILE A 32 4.66 17.14 0.32
N LYS A 33 4.87 17.33 -0.99
CA LYS A 33 5.33 18.63 -1.53
C LYS A 33 4.35 19.76 -1.22
N THR A 34 3.05 19.48 -1.28
CA THR A 34 2.01 20.47 -0.96
C THR A 34 2.12 20.89 0.50
N LEU A 35 2.24 19.94 1.43
CA LEU A 35 2.38 20.26 2.85
C LEU A 35 3.69 20.99 3.17
N TYR A 36 4.82 20.52 2.62
CA TYR A 36 6.11 21.18 2.82
C TYR A 36 6.11 22.63 2.33
N SER A 37 5.37 22.95 1.27
CA SER A 37 5.23 24.33 0.78
C SER A 37 4.50 25.27 1.76
N GLN A 38 3.81 24.72 2.76
CA GLN A 38 3.06 25.49 3.75
C GLN A 38 3.77 25.57 5.12
N PHE A 39 4.94 24.96 5.29
CA PHE A 39 5.62 24.88 6.60
C PHE A 39 6.01 26.24 7.15
N ASP A 40 6.29 27.22 6.28
CA ASP A 40 6.61 28.59 6.67
C ASP A 40 5.36 29.44 6.97
N SER A 41 4.15 28.88 6.81
CA SER A 41 2.92 29.57 7.18
C SER A 41 2.82 29.77 8.70
N HIS A 42 2.18 30.86 9.12
CA HIS A 42 2.01 31.16 10.55
C HIS A 42 1.32 30.04 11.33
N CYS A 43 0.42 29.26 10.72
CA CYS A 43 -0.26 28.17 11.40
C CYS A 43 0.64 26.95 11.69
N ILE A 44 1.59 26.65 10.81
CA ILE A 44 2.51 25.52 11.00
C ILE A 44 3.75 25.96 11.78
N ALA A 45 4.37 27.08 11.41
CA ALA A 45 5.52 27.63 12.14
C ALA A 45 5.15 28.08 13.56
N GLY A 46 3.90 28.51 13.77
CA GLY A 46 3.32 28.85 15.07
C GLY A 46 2.83 27.65 15.90
N TRP A 47 3.04 26.41 15.42
CA TRP A 47 2.69 25.17 16.11
C TRP A 47 1.19 24.91 16.35
N GLU A 48 0.29 25.64 15.70
CA GLU A 48 -1.15 25.51 15.89
C GLU A 48 -1.71 24.20 15.31
N ILE A 49 -1.11 23.74 14.19
CA ILE A 49 -1.58 22.56 13.44
C ILE A 49 -0.48 21.50 13.24
N THR A 50 0.72 21.72 13.78
CA THR A 50 1.92 20.93 13.51
C THR A 50 1.78 19.46 13.90
N ASP A 51 1.17 19.16 15.04
CA ASP A 51 0.99 17.76 15.47
C ASP A 51 0.10 16.97 14.50
N LYS A 52 -0.93 17.62 13.95
CA LYS A 52 -1.92 17.02 13.05
C LYS A 52 -1.31 16.82 11.67
N VAL A 53 -0.65 17.84 11.14
CA VAL A 53 0.09 17.77 9.86
C VAL A 53 1.25 16.77 9.95
N GLY A 54 1.97 16.76 11.08
CA GLY A 54 3.07 15.83 11.35
C GLY A 54 2.61 14.37 11.41
N SER A 55 1.52 14.08 12.12
CA SER A 55 0.95 12.72 12.19
C SER A 55 0.51 12.21 10.82
N HIS A 56 -0.11 13.08 10.02
CA HIS A 56 -0.46 12.78 8.64
C HIS A 56 0.78 12.46 7.80
N LEU A 57 1.78 13.35 7.78
CA LEU A 57 3.03 13.15 7.05
C LEU A 57 3.78 11.89 7.49
N GLN A 58 3.79 11.58 8.78
CA GLN A 58 4.44 10.38 9.30
C GLN A 58 3.84 9.11 8.70
N LEU A 59 2.51 9.02 8.63
CA LEU A 59 1.82 7.87 8.03
C LEU A 59 2.10 7.76 6.52
N ILE A 60 2.19 8.88 5.81
CA ILE A 60 2.58 8.89 4.40
C ILE A 60 4.02 8.40 4.23
N MET A 61 4.96 9.01 4.96
CA MET A 61 6.39 8.70 4.84
C MET A 61 6.72 7.25 5.20
N LEU A 62 6.00 6.67 6.16
CA LEU A 62 6.13 5.25 6.53
C LEU A 62 5.87 4.31 5.33
N SER A 63 5.05 4.74 4.38
CA SER A 63 4.66 3.92 3.22
C SER A 63 5.35 4.31 1.91
N VAL A 64 5.83 5.55 1.76
CA VAL A 64 6.55 5.97 0.53
C VAL A 64 7.82 5.16 0.29
N VAL A 65 8.64 4.96 1.33
CA VAL A 65 9.90 4.21 1.17
C VAL A 65 9.65 2.74 0.80
N PRO A 66 8.76 2.01 1.51
CA PRO A 66 8.42 0.65 1.09
C PRO A 66 7.74 0.60 -0.28
N ASP A 67 6.92 1.59 -0.67
CA ASP A 67 6.34 1.62 -2.02
C ASP A 67 7.39 1.69 -3.11
N ILE A 68 8.42 2.53 -2.94
CA ILE A 68 9.54 2.62 -3.88
C ILE A 68 10.30 1.30 -3.94
N ALA A 69 10.48 0.64 -2.79
CA ALA A 69 11.11 -0.68 -2.73
C ALA A 69 10.27 -1.73 -3.48
N PHE A 70 8.96 -1.78 -3.25
CA PHE A 70 8.04 -2.66 -3.97
C PHE A 70 8.06 -2.37 -5.48
N LEU A 71 7.99 -1.10 -5.88
CA LEU A 71 8.05 -0.71 -7.28
C LEU A 71 9.31 -1.22 -7.96
N THR A 72 10.46 -1.04 -7.31
CA THR A 72 11.77 -1.48 -7.83
C THR A 72 11.84 -3.00 -7.90
N CYS A 73 11.44 -3.69 -6.84
CA CYS A 73 11.45 -5.15 -6.78
C CYS A 73 10.49 -5.78 -7.81
N ILE A 74 9.30 -5.21 -8.03
CA ILE A 74 8.38 -5.66 -9.08
C ILE A 74 9.02 -5.41 -10.46
N GLY A 75 9.63 -4.25 -10.68
CA GLY A 75 10.34 -3.94 -11.92
C GLY A 75 11.44 -4.94 -12.24
N VAL A 76 12.24 -5.36 -11.26
CA VAL A 76 13.22 -6.45 -11.42
C VAL A 76 12.54 -7.80 -11.64
N ALA A 77 11.46 -8.09 -10.90
CA ALA A 77 10.71 -9.33 -11.02
C ALA A 77 10.04 -9.51 -12.39
N MET A 78 9.81 -8.43 -13.16
CA MET A 78 9.33 -8.52 -14.56
C MET A 78 10.27 -9.33 -15.45
N PHE A 79 11.59 -9.33 -15.17
CA PHE A 79 12.57 -10.11 -15.91
C PHE A 79 12.65 -11.58 -15.48
N ILE A 80 11.97 -11.95 -14.38
CA ILE A 80 12.01 -13.30 -13.80
C ILE A 80 10.62 -13.94 -13.93
N LYS A 81 10.47 -14.84 -14.91
CA LYS A 81 9.18 -15.45 -15.28
C LYS A 81 8.48 -16.22 -14.14
N THR A 82 9.24 -16.76 -13.20
CA THR A 82 8.74 -17.61 -12.10
C THR A 82 8.50 -16.87 -10.79
N CYS A 83 8.95 -15.62 -10.67
CA CYS A 83 8.83 -14.85 -9.43
C CYS A 83 7.41 -14.32 -9.27
N THR A 84 6.70 -14.61 -8.18
CA THR A 84 5.32 -14.14 -7.93
C THR A 84 5.22 -12.74 -7.34
N PHE A 85 6.38 -12.12 -7.04
CA PHE A 85 6.48 -10.82 -6.38
C PHE A 85 5.69 -9.75 -7.13
N GLY A 86 4.86 -9.00 -6.40
CA GLY A 86 3.89 -8.07 -6.96
C GLY A 86 2.48 -8.67 -7.12
N SER A 87 2.29 -9.94 -6.81
CA SER A 87 0.97 -10.61 -6.74
C SER A 87 0.90 -11.70 -5.67
N ASP A 88 1.92 -11.75 -4.81
CA ASP A 88 2.04 -12.66 -3.68
C ASP A 88 1.26 -12.17 -2.44
N GLN A 89 1.12 -13.03 -1.44
CA GLN A 89 0.39 -12.72 -0.20
C GLN A 89 0.97 -11.53 0.57
N GLY A 90 2.30 -11.33 0.52
CA GLY A 90 2.97 -10.18 1.11
C GLY A 90 2.56 -8.88 0.42
N THR A 91 2.54 -8.86 -0.92
CA THR A 91 2.05 -7.72 -1.69
C THR A 91 0.58 -7.40 -1.35
N ILE A 92 -0.27 -8.41 -1.22
CA ILE A 92 -1.70 -8.24 -0.87
C ILE A 92 -1.86 -7.60 0.50
N ALA A 93 -1.20 -8.17 1.51
CA ALA A 93 -1.30 -7.71 2.90
C ALA A 93 -0.74 -6.29 3.04
N TYR A 94 0.40 -6.01 2.41
CA TYR A 94 1.00 -4.68 2.39
C TYR A 94 0.04 -3.64 1.84
N ASN A 95 -0.52 -3.88 0.64
CA ASN A 95 -1.43 -2.94 -0.01
C ASN A 95 -2.72 -2.74 0.81
N LEU A 96 -3.23 -3.78 1.48
CA LEU A 96 -4.38 -3.65 2.37
C LEU A 96 -4.07 -2.71 3.55
N VAL A 97 -2.98 -2.99 4.28
CA VAL A 97 -2.59 -2.23 5.47
C VAL A 97 -2.28 -0.78 5.11
N VAL A 98 -1.46 -0.55 4.08
CA VAL A 98 -1.10 0.79 3.65
C VAL A 98 -2.29 1.56 3.10
N GLY A 99 -3.19 0.91 2.36
CA GLY A 99 -4.43 1.53 1.90
C GLY A 99 -5.28 2.06 3.06
N ILE A 100 -5.43 1.26 4.12
CA ILE A 100 -6.14 1.66 5.34
C ILE A 100 -5.41 2.80 6.07
N LEU A 101 -4.10 2.70 6.27
CA LEU A 101 -3.31 3.74 6.95
C LEU A 101 -3.36 5.07 6.22
N GLN A 102 -3.31 5.05 4.88
CA GLN A 102 -3.39 6.27 4.07
C GLN A 102 -4.77 6.92 4.19
N ILE A 103 -5.85 6.14 4.16
CA ILE A 103 -7.20 6.68 4.40
C ILE A 103 -7.31 7.19 5.84
N TRP A 104 -6.76 6.49 6.83
CA TRP A 104 -6.77 6.94 8.22
C TRP A 104 -6.06 8.29 8.38
N SER A 105 -4.96 8.50 7.67
CA SER A 105 -4.14 9.72 7.80
C SER A 105 -4.94 11.01 7.60
N ILE A 106 -6.04 10.99 6.85
CA ILE A 106 -6.86 12.18 6.58
C ILE A 106 -7.64 12.65 7.81
N PHE A 107 -7.91 11.78 8.79
CA PHE A 107 -8.61 12.17 10.01
C PHE A 107 -7.83 13.23 10.79
N TYR A 108 -6.50 13.18 10.75
CA TYR A 108 -5.67 14.22 11.34
C TYR A 108 -5.87 15.57 10.65
N ILE A 109 -5.97 15.58 9.32
CA ILE A 109 -6.19 16.82 8.55
C ILE A 109 -7.61 17.37 8.75
N TYR A 110 -8.63 16.50 8.84
CA TYR A 110 -10.00 16.93 9.14
C TYR A 110 -10.16 17.48 10.56
N ALA A 111 -9.35 17.00 11.52
CA ALA A 111 -9.32 17.52 12.88
C ALA A 111 -8.61 18.88 13.01
N ILE A 112 -8.15 19.48 11.90
CA ILE A 112 -7.57 20.81 11.91
C ILE A 112 -8.67 21.88 11.94
N GLU A 113 -8.75 22.55 13.08
CA GLU A 113 -9.53 23.78 13.27
C GLU A 113 -8.97 24.93 12.44
N ASP A 114 -9.82 25.86 12.04
CA ASP A 114 -9.40 27.01 11.25
C ASP A 114 -8.54 27.98 12.09
N CYS A 115 -7.35 28.28 11.59
CA CYS A 115 -6.41 29.24 12.19
C CYS A 115 -6.50 30.65 11.58
N GLY A 116 -7.42 30.88 10.62
CA GLY A 116 -7.61 32.17 9.97
C GLY A 116 -6.54 32.53 8.93
N ASN A 117 -5.73 31.56 8.49
CA ASN A 117 -4.71 31.74 7.46
C ASN A 117 -5.08 30.98 6.18
N ASP A 118 -4.80 31.57 5.02
CA ASP A 118 -5.10 30.99 3.71
C ASP A 118 -4.48 29.59 3.47
N ALA A 119 -3.36 29.28 4.15
CA ALA A 119 -2.69 27.99 4.10
C ALA A 119 -3.61 26.82 4.52
N ILE A 120 -4.64 27.06 5.34
CA ILE A 120 -5.55 26.00 5.81
C ILE A 120 -6.29 25.32 4.65
N SER A 121 -6.66 26.09 3.63
CA SER A 121 -7.36 25.58 2.45
C SER A 121 -6.46 24.62 1.65
N ILE A 122 -5.19 24.97 1.52
CA ILE A 122 -4.17 24.18 0.84
C ILE A 122 -3.86 22.92 1.64
N VAL A 123 -3.67 23.03 2.95
CA VAL A 123 -3.45 21.87 3.84
C VAL A 123 -4.64 20.91 3.78
N LYS A 124 -5.88 21.39 3.79
CA LYS A 124 -7.07 20.53 3.67
C LYS A 124 -7.20 19.88 2.28
N SER A 125 -6.67 20.51 1.23
CA SER A 125 -6.72 19.96 -0.14
C SER A 125 -5.95 18.64 -0.30
N VAL A 126 -4.96 18.36 0.54
CA VAL A 126 -4.14 17.14 0.47
C VAL A 126 -4.90 15.87 0.88
N THR A 127 -6.07 16.03 1.51
CA THR A 127 -6.96 14.91 1.80
C THR A 127 -7.34 14.12 0.56
N LEU A 128 -7.54 14.80 -0.58
CA LEU A 128 -7.91 14.16 -1.84
C LEU A 128 -6.81 13.23 -2.40
N PRO A 129 -5.56 13.70 -2.66
CA PRO A 129 -4.51 12.80 -3.12
C PRO A 129 -4.25 11.65 -2.14
N SER A 130 -4.35 11.90 -0.83
CA SER A 130 -4.26 10.84 0.18
C SER A 130 -5.36 9.78 0.06
N ILE A 131 -6.63 10.17 -0.08
CA ILE A 131 -7.75 9.22 -0.29
C ILE A 131 -7.51 8.40 -1.56
N ILE A 132 -7.14 9.05 -2.66
CA ILE A 132 -6.91 8.37 -3.93
C ILE A 132 -5.74 7.39 -3.80
N ALA A 133 -4.64 7.76 -3.16
CA ALA A 133 -3.51 6.86 -2.92
C ALA A 133 -3.93 5.65 -2.08
N GLY A 134 -4.75 5.85 -1.06
CA GLY A 134 -5.31 4.76 -0.24
C GLY A 134 -6.19 3.81 -1.06
N ILE A 135 -7.10 4.36 -1.89
CA ILE A 135 -7.96 3.57 -2.78
C ILE A 135 -7.12 2.77 -3.79
N VAL A 136 -6.10 3.38 -4.38
CA VAL A 136 -5.18 2.74 -5.34
C VAL A 136 -4.52 1.51 -4.71
N HIS A 137 -4.06 1.60 -3.46
CA HIS A 137 -3.54 0.44 -2.73
C HIS A 137 -4.63 -0.61 -2.47
N LEU A 138 -5.82 -0.24 -2.00
CA LEU A 138 -6.90 -1.19 -1.75
C LEU A 138 -7.33 -1.92 -3.03
N LEU A 139 -7.42 -1.20 -4.16
CA LEU A 139 -7.71 -1.79 -5.46
C LEU A 139 -6.62 -2.77 -5.90
N ASN A 140 -5.34 -2.44 -5.67
CA ASN A 140 -4.25 -3.37 -5.95
C ASN A 140 -4.33 -4.62 -5.07
N SER A 141 -4.69 -4.48 -3.79
CA SER A 141 -4.91 -5.61 -2.88
C SER A 141 -6.05 -6.51 -3.38
N VAL A 142 -7.20 -5.93 -3.74
CA VAL A 142 -8.34 -6.67 -4.30
C VAL A 142 -7.98 -7.33 -5.62
N PHE A 143 -7.28 -6.63 -6.50
CA PHE A 143 -6.82 -7.17 -7.78
C PHE A 143 -5.91 -8.39 -7.56
N CYS A 144 -4.91 -8.27 -6.69
CA CYS A 144 -4.01 -9.36 -6.35
C CYS A 144 -4.74 -10.53 -5.65
N LEU A 145 -5.77 -10.26 -4.84
CA LEU A 145 -6.63 -11.28 -4.23
C LEU A 145 -7.47 -12.06 -5.25
N VAL A 146 -8.03 -11.37 -6.24
CA VAL A 146 -8.82 -12.02 -7.30
C VAL A 146 -7.91 -12.87 -8.20
N PHE A 147 -6.74 -12.36 -8.54
CA PHE A 147 -5.78 -12.98 -9.45
C PHE A 147 -4.55 -13.57 -8.76
N VAL A 148 -4.70 -14.07 -7.52
CA VAL A 148 -3.61 -14.70 -6.73
C VAL A 148 -2.85 -15.69 -7.60
N ALA A 149 -1.52 -15.59 -7.58
CA ALA A 149 -0.65 -16.49 -8.33
C ALA A 149 -0.94 -17.96 -7.95
N PRO A 150 -1.03 -18.90 -8.92
CA PRO A 150 -1.39 -20.30 -8.64
C PRO A 150 -0.55 -20.95 -7.53
N GLU A 151 0.73 -20.59 -7.45
CA GLU A 151 1.70 -21.07 -6.46
C GLU A 151 1.34 -20.66 -5.03
N GLU A 152 0.65 -19.52 -4.88
CA GLU A 152 0.23 -18.92 -3.60
C GLU A 152 -1.16 -19.38 -3.14
N ARG A 153 -1.88 -20.15 -3.98
CA ARG A 153 -3.24 -20.66 -3.68
C ARG A 153 -3.23 -21.88 -2.78
N ALA A 154 -2.11 -22.59 -2.71
CA ALA A 154 -1.96 -23.72 -1.82
C ALA A 154 -1.55 -23.20 -0.43
N PHE A 155 -2.49 -23.14 0.51
CA PHE A 155 -2.13 -23.20 1.93
C PHE A 155 -1.44 -24.55 2.15
N PRO A 156 -0.15 -24.62 2.52
CA PRO A 156 0.33 -25.83 3.13
C PRO A 156 -0.35 -25.88 4.50
N LEU A 157 -1.53 -26.49 4.56
CA LEU A 157 -1.90 -27.30 5.73
C LEU A 157 -0.83 -28.37 5.80
N ARG A 158 0.34 -28.01 6.34
CA ARG A 158 1.38 -28.94 6.75
C ARG A 158 0.73 -29.71 7.89
N ARG A 159 -0.03 -30.75 7.55
CA ARG A 159 -0.37 -31.78 8.52
C ARG A 159 1.00 -32.17 9.10
N PRO A 160 1.22 -32.06 10.42
CA PRO A 160 2.39 -32.69 10.99
C PRO A 160 2.38 -34.12 10.46
N ALA A 161 3.47 -34.53 9.83
CA ALA A 161 3.59 -35.87 9.30
C ALA A 161 3.22 -36.80 10.45
N SER A 162 2.06 -37.46 10.35
CA SER A 162 1.73 -38.52 11.26
C SER A 162 2.88 -39.50 11.12
N SER A 163 3.59 -39.73 12.22
CA SER A 163 4.57 -40.78 12.36
C SER A 163 3.85 -42.13 12.22
N THR A 164 3.48 -42.47 11.00
CA THR A 164 3.10 -43.80 10.57
C THR A 164 4.28 -44.32 9.76
N MET A 165 5.34 -44.68 10.46
CA MET A 165 6.14 -45.82 10.07
C MET A 165 5.72 -46.96 11.00
N ALA A 166 4.74 -47.72 10.54
CA ALA A 166 4.62 -49.11 10.92
C ALA A 166 5.24 -49.91 9.77
N GLU A 167 6.37 -50.56 10.05
CA GLU A 167 6.82 -51.83 9.43
C GLU A 167 8.05 -52.26 10.25
N ASN A 168 7.95 -53.28 11.11
CA ASN A 168 8.07 -54.68 10.74
C ASN A 168 9.20 -54.91 9.73
N GLU A 169 10.39 -55.24 10.23
CA GLU A 169 11.28 -56.28 9.67
C GLU A 169 12.51 -56.45 10.59
N ASN A 170 12.37 -57.35 11.57
CA ASN A 170 13.31 -58.42 11.99
C ASN A 170 12.99 -58.93 13.40
#